data_AF-A0A7G1I9W0-F1
#
_entry.id   AF-A0A7G1I9W0-F1
#
_cell.length_a   1.000
_cell.length_b   1.000
_cell.length_c   1.000
_cell.angle_alpha   90.00
_cell.angle_beta   90.00
_cell.angle_gamma   90.00
#
_symmetry.space_group_name_H-M   'P 1'
#
loop_
_entity.id
_entity.type
_entity.pdbx_description
1 polymer ?
#
loop_
_entity_poly.entity_id
_entity_poly.type
_entity_poly.pdbx_seq_one_letter_code
_entity_poly.pdbx_strand_id
1 'polypeptide(L)'
;MPELAGKTLVAGVVDGRNVWRTDLEAALGRLATLLGSAATVAVSTSCSTMHVPYSLEPETELDDNLRSWLAFGAEKVREVVVLARALRDGRDAVAEEIAASNAAVASRRRDPRLRNGQVRARIDSIVASGAHRGDAAARRASQDARLHLPALPTTTIGSYPQTAAIRKARAAFDPARSTRPSTSAG
;
A
#
# COMPACT_ATOMS: atom_id res chain seq x y z
N MET A 1 2.75 -30.73 14.91
CA MET A 1 3.07 -29.91 16.11
C MET A 1 2.22 -30.41 17.27
N PRO A 2 2.77 -31.20 18.20
CA PRO A 2 1.99 -31.83 19.27
C PRO A 2 1.21 -30.83 20.13
N GLU A 3 1.78 -29.64 20.34
CA GLU A 3 1.22 -28.58 21.19
C GLU A 3 -0.06 -27.92 20.62
N LEU A 4 -0.31 -28.05 19.32
CA LEU A 4 -1.45 -27.45 18.63
C LEU A 4 -2.61 -28.42 18.42
N ALA A 5 -2.40 -29.73 18.65
CA ALA A 5 -3.34 -30.79 18.27
C ALA A 5 -4.74 -30.64 18.87
N GLY A 6 -4.88 -30.00 20.04
CA GLY A 6 -6.16 -29.72 20.70
C GLY A 6 -6.64 -28.27 20.59
N LYS A 7 -6.01 -27.42 19.78
CA LYS A 7 -6.27 -25.98 19.73
C LYS A 7 -6.90 -25.54 18.42
N THR A 8 -7.65 -24.43 18.46
CA THR A 8 -8.05 -23.67 17.28
C THR A 8 -6.92 -22.75 16.86
N LEU A 9 -6.44 -22.91 15.63
CA LEU A 9 -5.47 -22.01 15.02
C LEU A 9 -6.20 -21.00 14.11
N VAL A 10 -6.11 -19.72 14.45
CA VAL A 10 -6.63 -18.63 13.61
C VAL A 10 -5.51 -18.12 12.71
N ALA A 11 -5.55 -18.46 11.42
CA ALA A 11 -4.52 -18.14 10.45
C ALA A 11 -4.80 -16.80 9.76
N GLY A 12 -4.05 -15.76 10.16
CA GLY A 12 -4.13 -14.41 9.61
C GLY A 12 -3.44 -14.26 8.25
N VAL A 13 -4.01 -14.84 7.19
CA VAL A 13 -3.38 -14.94 5.85
C VAL A 13 -3.80 -13.84 4.87
N VAL A 14 -4.83 -13.07 5.19
CA VAL A 14 -5.30 -11.92 4.40
C VAL A 14 -4.77 -10.62 5.02
N ASP A 15 -3.97 -9.83 4.29
CA ASP A 15 -3.30 -8.64 4.84
C ASP A 15 -4.30 -7.55 5.23
N GLY A 16 -4.40 -7.24 6.53
CA GLY A 16 -5.25 -6.17 7.06
C GLY A 16 -4.64 -4.76 7.05
N ARG A 17 -3.37 -4.60 6.62
CA ARG A 17 -2.62 -3.33 6.62
C ARG A 17 -2.31 -2.78 5.23
N ASN A 18 -2.55 -3.55 4.18
CA ASN A 18 -2.25 -3.14 2.82
C ASN A 18 -3.39 -3.48 1.86
N VAL A 19 -3.51 -2.70 0.79
CA VAL A 19 -4.65 -2.73 -0.15
C VAL A 19 -4.50 -3.74 -1.28
N TRP A 20 -3.41 -4.52 -1.30
CA TRP A 20 -3.21 -5.53 -2.33
C TRP A 20 -4.17 -6.70 -2.14
N ARG A 21 -4.72 -7.19 -3.25
CA ARG A 21 -5.45 -8.44 -3.34
C ARG A 21 -4.58 -9.59 -2.87
N THR A 22 -5.16 -10.50 -2.11
CA THR A 22 -4.48 -11.71 -1.64
C THR A 22 -4.26 -12.68 -2.81
N ASP A 23 -3.05 -13.22 -2.91
CA ASP A 23 -2.77 -14.39 -3.75
C ASP A 23 -3.46 -15.61 -3.10
N LEU A 24 -4.66 -15.95 -3.59
CA LEU A 24 -5.55 -16.92 -2.96
C LEU A 24 -4.96 -18.33 -3.04
N GLU A 25 -4.29 -18.68 -4.14
CA GLU A 25 -3.63 -19.99 -4.30
C GLU A 25 -2.49 -20.13 -3.29
N ALA A 26 -1.63 -19.11 -3.16
CA ALA A 26 -0.54 -19.13 -2.19
C ALA A 26 -1.03 -19.10 -0.73
N ALA A 27 -2.13 -18.39 -0.45
CA ALA A 27 -2.76 -18.41 0.87
C ALA A 27 -3.35 -19.79 1.19
N LEU A 28 -4.08 -20.40 0.25
CA LEU A 28 -4.66 -21.73 0.39
C LEU A 28 -3.59 -22.81 0.59
N GLY A 29 -2.50 -22.75 -0.18
CA GLY A 29 -1.37 -23.68 -0.02
C GLY A 29 -0.77 -23.62 1.39
N ARG A 30 -0.60 -22.42 1.96
CA ARG A 30 -0.14 -22.25 3.35
C ARG A 30 -1.17 -22.81 4.35
N LEU A 31 -2.46 -22.52 4.16
CA LEU A 31 -3.51 -23.05 5.04
C LEU A 31 -3.56 -24.59 5.00
N ALA A 32 -3.37 -25.20 3.82
CA ALA A 32 -3.35 -26.65 3.65
C ALA A 32 -2.22 -27.32 4.44
N THR A 33 -1.04 -26.68 4.56
CA THR A 33 0.06 -27.21 5.40
C THR A 33 -0.26 -27.24 6.90
N LEU A 34 -1.28 -26.50 7.35
CA LEU A 34 -1.71 -26.45 8.74
C LEU A 34 -2.77 -27.51 9.06
N LEU A 35 -3.39 -28.12 8.05
CA LEU A 35 -4.36 -29.20 8.23
C LEU A 35 -3.68 -30.39 8.93
N GLY A 36 -4.35 -30.94 9.95
CA GLY A 36 -3.80 -32.00 10.80
C GLY A 36 -2.73 -31.55 11.80
N SER A 37 -2.28 -30.29 11.75
CA SER A 37 -1.39 -29.72 12.78
C SER A 37 -2.13 -29.12 13.98
N ALA A 38 -3.42 -28.80 13.83
CA ALA A 38 -4.28 -28.25 14.87
C ALA A 38 -5.65 -28.95 14.87
N ALA A 39 -6.42 -28.81 15.95
CA ALA A 39 -7.79 -29.37 16.02
C ALA A 39 -8.70 -28.73 14.97
N THR A 40 -8.60 -27.40 14.82
CA THR A 40 -9.29 -26.64 13.79
C THR A 40 -8.41 -25.52 13.26
N VAL A 41 -8.58 -25.18 11.99
CA VAL A 41 -7.92 -24.04 11.34
C VAL A 41 -9.00 -23.08 10.87
N ALA A 42 -9.01 -21.86 11.41
CA ALA A 42 -9.89 -20.77 10.99
C ALA A 42 -9.11 -19.77 10.14
N VAL A 43 -9.71 -19.31 9.05
CA VAL A 43 -9.12 -18.26 8.21
C VAL A 43 -9.47 -16.89 8.78
N SER A 44 -8.50 -16.00 8.84
CA SER A 44 -8.70 -14.61 9.30
C SER A 44 -7.85 -13.64 8.48
N THR A 45 -8.13 -12.35 8.67
CA THR A 45 -7.18 -11.29 8.34
C THR A 45 -6.00 -11.32 9.31
N SER A 46 -4.86 -10.75 8.89
CA SER A 46 -3.64 -10.64 9.69
C SER A 46 -3.79 -9.72 10.90
N CYS A 47 -4.72 -8.76 10.81
CA CYS A 47 -5.11 -7.82 11.85
C CYS A 47 -6.48 -7.20 11.50
N SER A 48 -6.94 -6.23 12.30
CA SER A 48 -8.11 -5.42 11.99
C SER A 48 -8.03 -4.81 10.58
N THR A 49 -9.15 -4.77 9.86
CA THR A 49 -9.28 -4.10 8.55
C THR A 49 -9.45 -2.57 8.66
N MET A 50 -9.41 -2.00 9.87
CA MET A 50 -9.45 -0.55 10.08
C MET A 50 -8.29 0.20 9.40
N HIS A 51 -7.20 -0.51 9.06
CA HIS A 51 -6.02 0.08 8.43
C HIS A 51 -6.08 0.10 6.90
N VAL A 52 -7.19 -0.34 6.30
CA VAL A 52 -7.43 -0.26 4.85
C VAL A 52 -8.72 0.51 4.58
N PRO A 53 -8.89 1.11 3.38
CA PRO A 53 -10.13 1.77 3.04
C PRO A 53 -11.29 0.77 3.02
N TYR A 54 -12.52 1.29 2.96
CA TYR A 54 -13.72 0.46 3.16
C TYR A 54 -14.01 -0.50 2.00
N SER A 55 -14.14 0.00 0.78
CA SER A 55 -14.55 -0.77 -0.41
C SER A 55 -13.96 -0.16 -1.67
N LEU A 56 -13.65 -1.00 -2.66
CA LEU A 56 -13.24 -0.54 -4.00
C LEU A 56 -14.41 -0.05 -4.86
N GLU A 57 -15.65 -0.33 -4.48
CA GLU A 57 -16.85 0.07 -5.24
C GLU A 57 -16.87 1.55 -5.69
N PRO A 58 -16.60 2.55 -4.83
CA PRO A 58 -16.62 3.96 -5.23
C PRO A 58 -15.43 4.41 -6.10
N GLU A 59 -14.40 3.57 -6.28
CA GLU A 59 -13.18 3.91 -7.02
C GLU A 59 -13.39 3.72 -8.53
N THR A 60 -14.07 4.68 -9.17
CA THR A 60 -14.47 4.61 -10.59
C THR A 60 -13.40 5.10 -11.58
N GLU A 61 -12.36 5.78 -11.10
CA GLU A 61 -11.31 6.36 -11.95
C GLU A 61 -10.08 5.45 -12.11
N LEU A 62 -10.08 4.28 -11.47
CA LEU A 62 -8.97 3.32 -11.57
C LEU A 62 -9.06 2.51 -12.87
N ASP A 63 -7.92 2.34 -13.55
CA ASP A 63 -7.84 1.40 -14.66
C ASP A 63 -8.12 -0.05 -14.22
N ASP A 64 -8.70 -0.85 -15.11
CA ASP A 64 -9.14 -2.22 -14.80
C ASP A 64 -8.01 -3.11 -14.27
N ASN A 65 -6.79 -2.95 -14.79
CA ASN A 65 -5.66 -3.72 -14.29
C ASN A 65 -5.35 -3.36 -12.84
N LEU A 66 -5.20 -2.07 -12.53
CA LEU A 66 -4.94 -1.61 -11.17
C LEU A 66 -6.08 -2.01 -10.22
N ARG A 67 -7.34 -1.81 -10.63
CA ARG A 67 -8.52 -2.21 -9.86
C ARG A 67 -8.49 -3.71 -9.54
N SER A 68 -8.09 -4.56 -10.50
CA SER A 68 -8.00 -6.01 -10.30
C SER A 68 -6.96 -6.40 -9.24
N TRP A 69 -5.91 -5.60 -9.03
CA TRP A 69 -4.83 -5.91 -8.08
C TRP A 69 -5.16 -5.54 -6.64
N LEU A 70 -6.24 -4.80 -6.42
CA LEU A 70 -6.59 -4.26 -5.12
C LEU A 70 -7.69 -5.10 -4.43
N ALA A 71 -7.68 -5.04 -3.11
CA ALA A 71 -8.75 -5.50 -2.22
C ALA A 71 -8.77 -4.58 -0.99
N PHE A 72 -9.88 -3.90 -0.75
CA PHE A 72 -10.09 -3.07 0.44
C PHE A 72 -10.82 -3.89 1.52
N GLY A 73 -11.35 -3.26 2.58
CA GLY A 73 -11.96 -3.96 3.72
C GLY A 73 -13.05 -4.96 3.30
N ALA A 74 -14.01 -4.54 2.47
CA ALA A 74 -15.09 -5.38 1.97
C ALA A 74 -14.59 -6.54 1.10
N GLU A 75 -13.62 -6.31 0.22
CA GLU A 75 -13.01 -7.37 -0.59
C GLU A 75 -12.22 -8.36 0.26
N LYS A 76 -11.48 -7.89 1.28
CA LYS A 76 -10.71 -8.76 2.18
C LYS A 76 -11.58 -9.68 3.00
N VAL A 77 -12.75 -9.22 3.44
CA VAL A 77 -13.74 -10.10 4.09
C VAL A 77 -14.18 -11.19 3.11
N ARG A 78 -14.43 -10.86 1.84
CA ARG A 78 -14.75 -11.86 0.81
C ARG A 78 -13.59 -12.84 0.59
N GLU A 79 -12.34 -12.39 0.56
CA GLU A 79 -11.16 -13.26 0.45
C GLU A 79 -11.08 -14.27 1.60
N VAL A 80 -11.33 -13.83 2.85
CA VAL A 80 -11.40 -14.73 4.01
C VAL A 80 -12.50 -15.79 3.83
N VAL A 81 -13.69 -15.39 3.39
CA VAL A 81 -14.81 -16.30 3.15
C VAL A 81 -14.49 -17.32 2.05
N VAL A 82 -13.86 -16.87 0.95
CA VAL A 82 -13.43 -17.74 -0.16
C VAL A 82 -12.42 -18.78 0.31
N LEU A 83 -11.40 -18.36 1.07
CA LEU A 83 -10.40 -19.28 1.62
C LEU A 83 -10.99 -20.26 2.64
N ALA A 84 -11.91 -19.80 3.49
CA ALA A 84 -12.61 -20.67 4.43
C ALA A 84 -13.50 -21.71 3.71
N ARG A 85 -14.19 -21.30 2.63
CA ARG A 85 -14.97 -22.19 1.76
C ARG A 85 -14.05 -23.21 1.07
N ALA A 86 -12.89 -22.79 0.59
CA ALA A 86 -11.90 -23.69 -0.03
C ALA A 86 -11.41 -24.78 0.93
N LEU A 87 -11.20 -24.45 2.21
CA LEU A 87 -10.79 -25.44 3.23
C LEU A 87 -11.89 -26.45 3.56
N ARG A 88 -13.16 -26.03 3.52
CA ARG A 88 -14.30 -26.89 3.88
C ARG A 88 -14.78 -27.73 2.70
N ASP A 89 -14.96 -27.10 1.55
CA ASP A 89 -15.65 -27.66 0.38
C ASP A 89 -14.65 -28.06 -0.72
N GLY A 90 -13.36 -27.84 -0.50
CA GLY A 90 -12.28 -28.12 -1.46
C GLY A 90 -11.97 -26.95 -2.39
N ARG A 91 -10.77 -27.00 -3.00
CA ARG A 91 -10.27 -25.97 -3.94
C ARG A 91 -11.23 -25.71 -5.09
N ASP A 92 -11.85 -26.77 -5.62
CA ASP A 92 -12.70 -26.67 -6.81
C ASP A 92 -13.99 -25.89 -6.55
N ALA A 93 -14.45 -25.83 -5.30
CA ALA A 93 -15.62 -25.03 -4.91
C ALA A 93 -15.40 -23.53 -5.11
N VAL A 94 -14.16 -23.06 -5.21
CA VAL A 94 -13.79 -21.65 -5.39
C VAL A 94 -12.83 -21.44 -6.58
N ALA A 95 -12.93 -22.32 -7.58
CA ALA A 95 -12.01 -22.33 -8.72
C ALA A 95 -12.02 -21.00 -9.50
N GLU A 96 -13.19 -20.36 -9.64
CA GLU A 96 -13.33 -19.08 -10.35
C GLU A 96 -12.65 -17.94 -9.60
N GLU A 97 -12.84 -17.86 -8.28
CA GLU A 97 -12.23 -16.84 -7.43
C GLU A 97 -10.70 -16.98 -7.40
N ILE A 98 -10.20 -18.21 -7.34
CA ILE A 98 -8.77 -18.52 -7.45
C ILE A 98 -8.23 -18.13 -8.82
N ALA A 99 -8.95 -18.47 -9.90
CA ALA A 99 -8.55 -18.11 -11.27
C ALA A 99 -8.46 -16.59 -11.45
N ALA A 100 -9.44 -15.84 -10.92
CA ALA A 100 -9.44 -14.38 -10.95
C ALA A 100 -8.27 -13.78 -10.14
N SER A 101 -7.98 -14.30 -8.94
CA SER A 101 -6.81 -13.89 -8.15
C SER A 101 -5.49 -14.17 -8.88
N ASN A 102 -5.34 -15.36 -9.46
CA ASN A 102 -4.17 -15.75 -10.23
C ASN A 102 -3.96 -14.86 -11.46
N ALA A 103 -5.04 -14.51 -12.17
CA ALA A 103 -4.99 -13.58 -13.30
C ALA A 103 -4.52 -12.19 -12.87
N ALA A 104 -5.02 -11.66 -11.75
CA ALA A 104 -4.59 -10.38 -11.18
C ALA A 104 -3.11 -10.38 -10.76
N VAL A 105 -2.65 -11.46 -10.10
CA VAL A 105 -1.23 -11.61 -9.73
C VAL A 105 -0.35 -11.68 -10.97
N ALA A 106 -0.76 -12.43 -11.99
CA ALA A 106 -0.01 -12.59 -13.24
C ALA A 106 0.03 -11.31 -14.08
N SER A 107 -1.06 -10.52 -14.12
CA SER A 107 -1.07 -9.23 -14.81
C SER A 107 -0.17 -8.22 -14.10
N ARG A 108 -0.25 -8.13 -12.77
CA ARG A 108 0.62 -7.27 -11.96
C ARG A 108 2.11 -7.59 -12.16
N ARG A 109 2.50 -8.87 -12.13
CA ARG A 109 3.91 -9.29 -12.30
C ARG A 109 4.49 -8.88 -13.67
N ARG A 110 3.64 -8.78 -14.69
CA ARG A 110 4.03 -8.45 -16.07
C ARG A 110 3.87 -6.96 -16.40
N ASP A 111 3.23 -6.17 -15.55
CA ASP A 111 2.93 -4.77 -15.85
C ASP A 111 4.21 -3.92 -15.98
N PRO A 112 4.39 -3.20 -17.12
CA PRO A 112 5.59 -2.42 -17.38
C PRO A 112 5.76 -1.24 -16.41
N ARG A 113 4.68 -0.71 -15.81
CA ARG A 113 4.73 0.36 -14.80
C ARG A 113 5.57 -0.06 -13.59
N LEU A 114 5.58 -1.36 -13.26
CA LEU A 114 6.35 -1.92 -12.15
C LEU A 114 7.79 -2.33 -12.57
N ARG A 115 8.18 -2.08 -13.82
CA ARG A 115 9.47 -2.49 -14.39
C ARG A 115 10.21 -1.34 -15.07
N ASN A 116 10.56 -0.32 -14.29
CA ASN A 116 11.39 0.79 -14.78
C ASN A 116 12.90 0.51 -14.59
N GLY A 117 13.60 0.23 -15.71
CA GLY A 117 15.04 -0.03 -15.70
C GLY A 117 15.89 1.19 -15.32
N GLN A 118 15.48 2.39 -15.73
CA GLN A 118 16.19 3.64 -15.41
C GLN A 118 16.15 3.92 -13.90
N VAL A 119 15.00 3.70 -13.25
CA VAL A 119 14.85 3.84 -11.80
C VAL A 119 15.75 2.85 -11.06
N ARG A 120 15.80 1.58 -11.49
CA ARG A 120 16.67 0.57 -10.88
C ARG A 120 18.14 0.94 -11.00
N ALA A 121 18.60 1.29 -12.20
CA ALA A 121 19.98 1.71 -12.43
C ALA A 121 20.36 2.95 -11.57
N ARG A 122 19.42 3.89 -11.42
CA ARG A 122 19.63 5.05 -10.54
C ARG A 122 19.73 4.66 -9.07
N ILE A 123 18.90 3.74 -8.58
CA ILE A 123 18.99 3.23 -7.21
C ILE A 123 20.34 2.55 -6.99
N ASP A 124 20.77 1.69 -7.92
CA ASP A 124 22.06 0.98 -7.84
C ASP A 124 23.22 1.98 -7.74
N SER A 125 23.18 3.05 -8.55
CA SER A 125 24.18 4.12 -8.50
C SER A 125 24.21 4.84 -7.15
N ILE A 126 23.06 5.16 -6.56
CA ILE A 126 22.96 5.82 -5.25
C ILE A 126 23.49 4.92 -4.14
N VAL A 127 23.14 3.63 -4.18
CA VAL A 127 23.62 2.63 -3.21
C VAL A 127 25.14 2.51 -3.29
N ALA A 128 25.69 2.49 -4.51
CA ALA A 128 27.14 2.41 -4.72
C ALA A 128 27.88 3.70 -4.30
N SER A 129 27.34 4.89 -4.60
CA SER A 129 27.98 6.16 -4.24
C SER A 129 27.86 6.51 -2.75
N GLY A 130 26.92 5.87 -2.06
CA GLY A 130 26.51 6.25 -0.70
C GLY A 130 25.81 7.61 -0.66
N ALA A 131 25.19 7.90 0.48
CA ALA A 131 24.54 9.17 0.75
C ALA A 131 25.27 9.87 1.90
N HIS A 132 26.20 10.76 1.56
CA HIS A 132 26.90 11.59 2.54
C HIS A 132 26.77 13.06 2.16
N ARG A 133 26.80 13.92 3.17
CA ARG A 133 26.97 15.34 2.97
C ARG A 133 28.39 15.72 3.36
N GLY A 134 28.92 16.82 2.79
CA GLY A 134 30.21 17.37 3.18
C GLY A 134 30.27 17.79 4.65
N ASP A 135 31.47 18.14 5.11
CA ASP A 135 31.78 18.45 6.51
C ASP A 135 30.79 19.45 7.15
N ALA A 136 30.39 19.16 8.38
CA ALA A 136 29.36 19.94 9.06
C ALA A 136 29.81 21.37 9.41
N ALA A 137 31.07 21.57 9.78
CA ALA A 137 31.61 22.88 10.14
C ALA A 137 31.76 23.76 8.90
N ALA A 138 32.28 23.21 7.79
CA ALA A 138 32.35 23.89 6.51
C ALA A 138 30.96 24.34 6.01
N ARG A 139 29.96 23.45 6.13
CA ARG A 139 28.57 23.81 5.79
C ARG A 139 28.01 24.91 6.69
N ARG A 140 28.29 24.86 8.00
CA ARG A 140 27.81 25.88 8.94
C ARG A 140 28.37 27.26 8.60
N ALA A 141 29.67 27.37 8.36
CA ALA A 141 30.29 28.62 7.94
C ALA A 141 29.65 29.18 6.64
N SER A 142 29.40 28.32 5.65
CA SER A 142 28.71 28.72 4.41
C SER A 142 27.25 29.13 4.64
N GLN A 143 26.54 28.47 5.55
CA GLN A 143 25.16 28.81 5.90
C GLN A 143 25.08 30.13 6.65
N ASP A 144 25.98 30.38 7.60
CA ASP A 144 26.02 31.62 8.40
C ASP A 144 26.34 32.82 7.50
N ALA A 145 27.29 32.67 6.57
CA ALA A 145 27.65 33.69 5.59
C ALA A 145 26.53 34.01 4.59
N ARG A 146 25.58 33.08 4.37
CA ARG A 146 24.46 33.26 3.43
C ARG A 146 23.20 33.79 4.11
N LEU A 147 22.85 33.23 5.27
CA LEU A 147 21.54 33.44 5.90
C LEU A 147 21.54 34.58 6.92
N HIS A 148 22.71 34.96 7.46
CA HIS A 148 22.87 36.05 8.43
C HIS A 148 21.87 35.97 9.59
N LEU A 149 21.65 34.75 10.10
CA LEU A 149 20.66 34.50 11.14
C LEU A 149 21.11 35.13 12.48
N PRO A 150 20.18 35.70 13.27
CA PRO A 150 20.48 36.13 14.64
C PRO A 150 20.77 34.91 15.52
N ALA A 151 21.29 35.14 16.73
CA ALA A 151 21.65 34.06 17.68
C ALA A 151 20.46 33.14 18.03
N LEU A 152 19.24 33.67 18.05
CA LEU A 152 18.00 32.93 18.27
C LEU A 152 17.07 33.12 17.06
N PRO A 153 17.33 32.45 15.93
CA PRO A 153 16.48 32.58 14.75
C PRO A 153 15.15 31.87 15.01
N THR A 154 14.05 32.56 14.74
CA THR A 154 12.71 31.98 14.81
C THR A 154 12.26 31.57 13.42
N THR A 155 11.58 30.43 13.34
CA THR A 155 10.95 29.95 12.12
C THR A 155 9.69 29.17 12.47
N THR A 156 8.85 28.89 11.48
CA THR A 156 7.73 27.95 11.61
C THR A 156 8.09 26.62 10.95
N ILE A 157 7.30 25.58 11.21
CA ILE A 157 7.55 24.24 10.65
C ILE A 157 7.03 24.11 9.20
N GLY A 158 6.25 25.08 8.72
CA GLY A 158 5.69 25.08 7.37
C GLY A 158 4.26 25.59 7.31
N SER A 159 3.28 24.68 7.32
CA SER A 159 1.88 24.98 6.98
C SER A 159 1.25 26.07 7.85
N TYR A 160 0.59 27.03 7.19
CA TYR A 160 -0.32 28.00 7.80
C TYR A 160 -1.77 27.48 7.79
N PRO A 161 -2.72 28.14 8.49
CA PRO A 161 -4.11 27.69 8.57
C PRO A 161 -4.77 27.44 7.20
N GLN A 162 -5.31 26.25 7.00
CA GLN A 162 -6.01 25.87 5.77
C GLN A 162 -7.46 26.37 5.80
N THR A 163 -7.69 27.62 5.36
CA THR A 163 -9.01 28.27 5.41
C THR A 163 -10.04 27.62 4.47
N ALA A 164 -11.33 27.89 4.72
CA ALA A 164 -12.41 27.44 3.85
C ALA A 164 -12.27 27.97 2.41
N ALA A 165 -11.78 29.20 2.23
CA ALA A 165 -11.51 29.78 0.91
C ALA A 165 -10.42 28.99 0.16
N ILE A 166 -9.33 28.62 0.85
CA ILE A 166 -8.25 27.81 0.27
C ILE A 166 -8.77 26.40 -0.09
N ARG A 167 -9.61 25.78 0.75
CA ARG A 167 -10.23 24.48 0.45
C ARG A 167 -11.12 24.54 -0.80
N LYS A 168 -11.95 25.58 -0.93
CA LYS A 168 -12.82 25.79 -2.10
C LYS A 168 -12.01 26.03 -3.38
N ALA A 169 -11.01 26.90 -3.33
CA ALA A 169 -10.14 27.18 -4.47
C ALA A 169 -9.39 25.92 -4.93
N ARG A 170 -8.89 25.09 -3.98
CA ARG A 170 -8.22 23.83 -4.30
C ARG A 170 -9.16 22.79 -4.91
N ALA A 171 -10.37 22.66 -4.39
CA ALA A 171 -11.36 21.73 -4.95
C ALA A 171 -11.85 22.15 -6.35
N ALA A 172 -11.92 23.46 -6.62
CA ALA A 172 -12.30 23.99 -7.94
C ALA A 172 -11.14 23.99 -8.95
N PHE A 173 -9.91 23.71 -8.53
CA PHE A 173 -8.75 23.70 -9.41
C PHE A 173 -8.70 22.40 -10.21
N ASP A 174 -9.05 22.49 -11.50
CA ASP A 174 -8.81 21.45 -12.50
C ASP A 174 -7.51 21.75 -13.27
N PRO A 175 -6.44 20.96 -13.10
CA PRO A 175 -5.17 21.15 -13.81
C PRO A 175 -5.30 21.10 -15.35
N ALA A 176 -6.32 20.44 -15.89
CA ALA A 176 -6.53 20.26 -17.33
C ALA A 176 -7.33 21.42 -17.97
N ARG A 177 -8.10 22.18 -17.19
CA ARG A 177 -8.94 23.30 -17.67
C ARG A 177 -8.54 24.68 -17.15
N SER A 178 -7.64 24.75 -16.18
CA SER A 178 -7.13 26.03 -15.68
C SER A 178 -5.99 26.54 -16.56
N THR A 179 -6.25 27.57 -17.38
CA THR A 179 -5.16 28.49 -17.77
C THR A 179 -4.57 29.04 -16.48
N ARG A 180 -3.27 28.80 -16.23
CA ARG A 180 -2.57 29.32 -15.04
C ARG A 180 -3.02 30.76 -14.78
N PRO A 181 -3.78 31.04 -13.71
CA PRO A 181 -3.91 32.41 -13.27
C PRO A 181 -2.50 32.85 -12.88
N SER A 182 -2.13 34.08 -13.20
CA SER A 182 -0.94 34.72 -12.65
C SER A 182 -1.10 34.84 -11.13
N THR A 183 -0.89 33.75 -10.40
CA THR A 183 -0.78 33.78 -8.94
C THR A 183 0.63 34.22 -8.57
N SER A 184 0.93 35.47 -8.91
CA SER A 184 1.87 36.33 -8.20
C SER A 184 1.10 37.63 -7.93
N ALA A 185 0.26 37.61 -6.91
CA ALA A 185 -0.37 38.81 -6.40
C ALA A 185 -0.27 38.75 -4.87
N GLY A 186 0.65 39.57 -4.34
CA GLY A 186 0.78 39.93 -2.92
C GLY A 186 1.45 38.88 -2.05
#